data_AF-A0A6G0WVA7-F1
#
_entry.id   AF-A0A6G0WVA7-F1
#
_cell.length_a   1.000
_cell.length_b   1.000
_cell.length_c   1.000
_cell.angle_alpha   90.00
_cell.angle_beta   90.00
_cell.angle_gamma   90.00
#
_symmetry.space_group_name_H-M   'P 1'
#
loop_
_entity.id
_entity.type
_entity.pdbx_description
1 polymer ?
#
loop_
_entity_poly.entity_id
_entity_poly.type
_entity_poly.pdbx_seq_one_letter_code
_entity_poly.pdbx_strand_id
1 'polypeptide(L)'
;INTYYAIIDNLHSELERRKFYYDEANKKFNFLFQIIKLSPSEVYKKAEILQNIYTNDLSSSFANECIQFRSYLMSLTENIRPKTVMDICKMIRTEKLQELFPYVDIALRMYLCCPTSNCSAERSFSALKRVKSYLRSRMTNDRLNRLAILSIESALTMNMNFYDIINTFAKQNSRRKL
;
A
#
# COMPACT_ATOMS: atom_id res chain seq x y z
N ILE A 1 -1.36 18.78 -40.25
CA ILE A 1 -2.39 19.22 -39.27
C ILE A 1 -2.17 18.40 -38.01
N ASN A 2 -1.59 18.97 -36.96
CA ASN A 2 -1.54 18.30 -35.65
C ASN A 2 -2.93 18.43 -35.03
N THR A 3 -3.77 17.43 -35.22
CA THR A 3 -5.04 17.32 -34.51
C THR A 3 -4.75 17.03 -33.04
N TYR A 4 -4.91 18.05 -32.20
CA TYR A 4 -4.86 17.93 -30.74
C TYR A 4 -6.17 17.32 -30.26
N TYR A 5 -6.11 16.09 -29.75
CA TYR A 5 -7.26 15.42 -29.13
C TYR A 5 -7.08 15.51 -27.63
N ALA A 6 -7.50 16.63 -27.04
CA ALA A 6 -7.26 16.99 -25.65
C ALA A 6 -7.50 15.85 -24.62
N ILE A 7 -8.46 14.96 -24.88
CA ILE A 7 -8.74 13.80 -24.02
C ILE A 7 -7.67 12.70 -24.19
N ILE A 8 -7.31 12.37 -25.43
CA ILE A 8 -6.34 11.31 -25.75
C ILE A 8 -4.94 11.76 -25.31
N ASP A 9 -4.58 13.01 -25.59
CA ASP A 9 -3.28 13.58 -25.26
C ASP A 9 -3.08 13.67 -23.75
N ASN A 10 -4.13 14.03 -23.00
CA ASN A 10 -4.10 14.05 -21.54
C ASN A 10 -4.01 12.62 -20.96
N LEU A 11 -4.78 11.67 -21.50
CA LEU A 11 -4.68 10.27 -21.09
C LEU A 11 -3.26 9.71 -21.33
N HIS A 12 -2.68 10.00 -22.49
CA HIS A 12 -1.32 9.58 -22.83
C HIS A 12 -0.30 10.17 -21.86
N SER A 13 -0.33 11.49 -21.65
CA SER A 13 0.57 12.19 -20.71
C SER A 13 0.46 11.63 -19.29
N GLU A 14 -0.76 11.36 -18.82
CA GLU A 14 -0.99 10.78 -17.50
C GLU A 14 -0.48 9.34 -17.38
N LEU A 15 -0.63 8.52 -18.42
CA LEU A 15 -0.08 7.16 -18.45
C LEU A 15 1.45 7.16 -18.47
N GLU A 16 2.07 8.03 -19.27
CA GLU A 16 3.53 8.19 -19.30
C GLU A 16 4.05 8.66 -17.94
N ARG A 17 3.40 9.66 -17.34
CA ARG A 17 3.73 10.16 -16.01
C ARG A 17 3.64 9.06 -14.97
N ARG A 18 2.56 8.26 -14.98
CA ARG A 18 2.40 7.12 -14.07
C ARG A 18 3.53 6.11 -14.28
N LYS A 19 3.77 5.68 -15.52
CA LYS A 19 4.84 4.73 -15.88
C LYS A 19 6.19 5.20 -15.36
N PHE A 20 6.53 6.48 -15.54
CA PHE A 20 7.78 7.05 -15.06
C PHE A 20 7.98 6.83 -13.54
N TYR A 21 6.94 7.07 -12.73
CA TYR A 21 7.03 6.82 -11.28
C TYR A 21 7.15 5.34 -10.93
N TYR A 22 6.47 4.44 -11.66
CA TYR A 22 6.66 2.99 -11.49
C TYR A 22 8.10 2.59 -11.82
N ASP A 23 8.65 3.10 -12.92
CA ASP A 23 10.02 2.81 -13.35
C ASP A 23 11.04 3.31 -12.31
N GLU A 24 10.85 4.50 -11.76
CA GLU A 24 11.69 5.04 -10.69
C GLU A 24 11.63 4.22 -9.40
N ALA A 25 10.43 3.81 -8.96
CA ALA A 25 10.29 2.92 -7.81
C ALA A 25 10.95 1.56 -8.07
N ASN A 26 10.74 1.00 -9.27
CA ASN A 26 11.32 -0.27 -9.64
C ASN A 26 12.86 -0.19 -9.67
N LYS A 27 13.46 0.87 -10.22
CA LYS A 27 14.93 1.06 -10.19
C LYS A 27 15.52 0.96 -8.78
N LYS A 28 14.81 1.49 -7.77
CA LYS A 28 15.24 1.50 -6.37
C LYS A 28 15.06 0.14 -5.69
N PHE A 29 13.91 -0.51 -5.87
CA PHE A 29 13.54 -1.71 -5.09
C PHE A 29 13.72 -3.04 -5.85
N ASN A 30 13.96 -3.04 -7.17
CA ASN A 30 14.01 -4.24 -8.01
C ASN A 30 15.02 -5.30 -7.53
N PHE A 31 16.09 -4.88 -6.84
CA PHE A 31 17.09 -5.81 -6.33
C PHE A 31 16.53 -6.78 -5.29
N LEU A 32 15.50 -6.38 -4.53
CA LEU A 32 14.82 -7.26 -3.57
C LEU A 32 14.12 -8.43 -4.28
N PHE A 33 13.68 -8.24 -5.52
CA PHE A 33 13.01 -9.28 -6.32
C PHE A 33 14.00 -10.19 -7.03
N GLN A 34 15.20 -9.69 -7.26
CA GLN A 34 16.30 -10.42 -7.90
C GLN A 34 17.33 -10.87 -6.87
N ILE A 35 17.01 -10.82 -5.58
CA ILE A 35 17.99 -10.95 -4.49
C ILE A 35 18.72 -12.30 -4.54
N ILE A 36 18.04 -13.37 -4.98
CA ILE A 36 18.62 -14.70 -5.19
C ILE A 36 19.56 -14.74 -6.41
N LYS A 37 19.21 -14.00 -7.48
CA LYS A 37 19.97 -13.99 -8.75
C LYS A 37 21.24 -13.13 -8.65
N LEU A 38 21.21 -12.10 -7.82
CA LEU A 38 22.32 -11.17 -7.62
C LEU A 38 23.41 -11.78 -6.72
N SER A 39 24.63 -11.34 -6.92
CA SER A 39 25.74 -11.67 -6.02
C SER A 39 25.56 -10.98 -4.66
N PRO A 40 26.11 -11.53 -3.56
CA PRO A 40 26.03 -10.90 -2.25
C PRO A 40 26.54 -9.45 -2.24
N SER A 41 27.66 -9.19 -2.92
CA SER A 41 28.26 -7.85 -3.00
C SER A 41 27.36 -6.85 -3.73
N GLU A 42 26.64 -7.29 -4.78
CA GLU A 42 25.69 -6.42 -5.49
C GLU A 42 24.46 -6.11 -4.66
N VAL A 43 23.92 -7.13 -3.95
CA VAL A 43 22.79 -6.93 -3.02
C VAL A 43 23.16 -5.94 -1.94
N TYR A 44 24.35 -6.08 -1.35
CA TYR A 44 24.84 -5.17 -0.31
C TYR A 44 24.90 -3.72 -0.80
N LYS A 45 25.57 -3.48 -1.94
CA LYS A 45 25.69 -2.13 -2.53
C LYS A 45 24.33 -1.52 -2.86
N LYS A 46 23.41 -2.30 -3.43
CA LYS A 46 22.07 -1.82 -3.78
C LYS A 46 21.23 -1.54 -2.53
N ALA A 47 21.39 -2.34 -1.48
CA ALA A 47 20.74 -2.11 -0.20
C ALA A 47 21.27 -0.85 0.50
N GLU A 48 22.58 -0.59 0.48
CA GLU A 48 23.16 0.67 0.98
C GLU A 48 22.61 1.89 0.23
N ILE A 49 22.52 1.81 -1.11
CA ILE A 49 21.95 2.90 -1.91
C ILE A 49 20.50 3.17 -1.46
N LEU A 50 19.69 2.12 -1.27
CA LEU A 50 18.31 2.28 -0.82
C LEU A 50 18.22 2.85 0.60
N GLN A 51 19.08 2.37 1.51
CA GLN A 51 19.16 2.87 2.88
C GLN A 51 19.53 4.36 2.93
N ASN A 52 20.48 4.79 2.10
CA ASN A 52 20.88 6.20 2.01
C ASN A 52 19.77 7.11 1.48
N ILE A 53 18.81 6.56 0.72
CA ILE A 53 17.62 7.29 0.28
C ILE A 53 16.58 7.37 1.40
N TYR A 54 16.41 6.29 2.17
CA TYR A 54 15.37 6.16 3.21
C TYR A 54 15.98 5.98 4.61
N THR A 55 16.82 6.93 5.03
CA THR A 55 17.58 6.86 6.28
C THR A 55 16.72 6.84 7.55
N ASN A 56 15.50 7.37 7.48
CA ASN A 56 14.55 7.37 8.59
C ASN A 56 13.78 6.05 8.73
N ASP A 57 13.67 5.28 7.65
CA ASP A 57 12.89 4.04 7.60
C ASP A 57 13.78 2.79 7.65
N LEU A 58 15.00 2.89 7.13
CA LEU A 58 15.96 1.79 6.99
C LEU A 58 17.23 2.06 7.82
N SER A 59 17.51 1.17 8.76
CA SER A 59 18.72 1.20 9.60
C SER A 59 19.98 0.85 8.81
N SER A 60 21.15 1.19 9.37
CA SER A 60 22.47 0.73 8.92
C SER A 60 22.60 -0.79 8.86
N SER A 61 21.77 -1.54 9.57
CA SER A 61 21.76 -3.01 9.50
C SER A 61 21.03 -3.57 8.27
N PHE A 62 20.31 -2.73 7.50
CA PHE A 62 19.47 -3.19 6.38
C PHE A 62 20.25 -3.95 5.31
N ALA A 63 21.45 -3.49 4.96
CA ALA A 63 22.28 -4.15 3.95
C ALA A 63 22.68 -5.56 4.38
N ASN A 64 23.08 -5.73 5.64
CA ASN A 64 23.38 -7.04 6.23
C ASN A 64 22.13 -7.93 6.31
N GLU A 65 20.99 -7.37 6.71
CA GLU A 65 19.71 -8.09 6.78
C GLU A 65 19.30 -8.63 5.40
N CYS A 66 19.49 -7.85 4.33
CA CYS A 66 19.24 -8.28 2.96
C CYS A 66 20.10 -9.49 2.55
N ILE A 67 21.36 -9.57 3.01
CA ILE A 67 22.23 -10.73 2.78
C ILE A 67 21.74 -11.96 3.56
N GLN A 68 21.31 -11.78 4.80
CA GLN A 68 20.75 -12.87 5.60
C GLN A 68 19.45 -13.39 4.98
N PHE A 69 18.56 -12.48 4.58
CA PHE A 69 17.31 -12.81 3.90
C PHE A 69 17.55 -13.56 2.59
N ARG A 70 18.56 -13.13 1.80
CA ARG A 70 19.00 -13.86 0.60
C ARG A 70 19.42 -15.30 0.92
N SER A 71 20.25 -15.49 1.95
CA SER A 71 20.72 -16.82 2.36
C SER A 71 19.56 -17.70 2.80
N TYR A 72 18.61 -17.14 3.55
CA TYR A 72 17.36 -17.82 3.91
C TYR A 72 16.58 -18.24 2.65
N LEU A 73 16.35 -17.35 1.69
CA LEU A 73 15.65 -17.68 0.44
C LEU A 73 16.38 -18.75 -0.41
N MET A 74 17.71 -18.77 -0.39
CA MET A 74 18.50 -19.82 -1.05
C MET A 74 18.38 -21.18 -0.37
N SER A 75 18.16 -21.21 0.94
CA SER A 75 17.95 -22.45 1.69
C SER A 75 16.60 -23.12 1.38
N LEU A 76 15.64 -22.37 0.83
CA LEU A 76 14.33 -22.88 0.44
C LEU A 76 14.41 -23.73 -0.84
N THR A 77 13.57 -24.77 -0.88
CA THR A 77 13.38 -25.59 -2.08
C THR A 77 12.72 -24.76 -3.20
N GLU A 78 13.04 -25.06 -4.47
CA GLU A 78 12.62 -24.23 -5.59
C GLU A 78 11.09 -24.07 -5.70
N ASN A 79 10.34 -25.09 -5.31
CA ASN A 79 8.88 -25.10 -5.36
C ASN A 79 8.23 -24.14 -4.35
N ILE A 80 8.93 -23.82 -3.25
CA ILE A 80 8.42 -22.98 -2.16
C ILE A 80 8.87 -21.52 -2.34
N ARG A 81 9.88 -21.26 -3.19
CA ARG A 81 10.42 -19.92 -3.37
C ARG A 81 9.35 -18.95 -3.89
N PRO A 82 9.20 -17.77 -3.25
CA PRO A 82 8.25 -16.77 -3.69
C PRO A 82 8.66 -16.22 -5.06
N LYS A 83 7.68 -16.13 -5.98
CA LYS A 83 7.91 -15.66 -7.36
C LYS A 83 7.59 -14.18 -7.52
N THR A 84 6.63 -13.67 -6.76
CA THR A 84 6.20 -12.28 -6.80
C THR A 84 6.47 -11.57 -5.48
N VAL A 85 6.50 -10.24 -5.52
CA VAL A 85 6.63 -9.39 -4.31
C VAL A 85 5.52 -9.66 -3.30
N MET A 86 4.31 -9.91 -3.82
CA MET A 86 3.17 -10.26 -2.99
C MET A 86 3.38 -11.60 -2.28
N ASP A 87 4.00 -12.57 -2.96
CA ASP A 87 4.32 -13.87 -2.34
C ASP A 87 5.39 -13.71 -1.27
N ILE A 88 6.41 -12.88 -1.49
CA ILE A 88 7.43 -12.57 -0.47
C ILE A 88 6.76 -11.94 0.76
N CYS A 89 5.89 -10.95 0.56
CA CYS A 89 5.18 -10.30 1.68
C CYS A 89 4.23 -11.26 2.42
N LYS A 90 3.54 -12.14 1.68
CA LYS A 90 2.69 -13.18 2.28
C LYS A 90 3.52 -14.14 3.11
N MET A 91 4.64 -14.64 2.56
CA MET A 91 5.57 -15.55 3.22
C MET A 91 6.09 -14.97 4.52
N ILE A 92 6.56 -13.71 4.51
CA ILE A 92 7.01 -13.01 5.72
C ILE A 92 5.94 -13.01 6.80
N ARG A 93 4.65 -12.86 6.43
CA ARG A 93 3.54 -12.86 7.38
C ARG A 93 3.13 -14.25 7.85
N THR A 94 3.04 -15.21 6.93
CA THR A 94 2.62 -16.58 7.25
C THR A 94 3.65 -17.30 8.11
N GLU A 95 4.93 -17.06 7.85
CA GLU A 95 6.05 -17.69 8.57
C GLU A 95 6.54 -16.84 9.75
N LYS A 96 5.88 -15.71 10.04
CA LYS A 96 6.22 -14.79 11.15
C LYS A 96 7.66 -14.28 11.11
N LEU A 97 8.17 -13.97 9.92
CA LEU A 97 9.55 -13.53 9.72
C LEU A 97 9.73 -12.02 9.93
N GLN A 98 8.69 -11.28 10.34
CA GLN A 98 8.79 -9.82 10.54
C GLN A 98 9.81 -9.45 11.62
N GLU A 99 9.95 -10.29 12.64
CA GLU A 99 10.90 -10.05 13.74
C GLU A 99 12.35 -10.36 13.32
N LEU A 100 12.54 -11.34 12.41
CA LEU A 100 13.86 -11.68 11.87
C LEU A 100 14.31 -10.69 10.79
N PHE A 101 13.40 -10.25 9.93
CA PHE A 101 13.69 -9.36 8.80
C PHE A 101 12.79 -8.10 8.80
N PRO A 102 12.90 -7.25 9.84
CA PRO A 102 12.04 -6.08 9.99
C PRO A 102 12.25 -5.03 8.90
N TYR A 103 13.50 -4.76 8.50
CA TYR A 103 13.79 -3.73 7.50
C TYR A 103 13.48 -4.21 6.08
N VAL A 104 13.60 -5.51 5.80
CA VAL A 104 13.13 -6.12 4.55
C VAL A 104 11.61 -6.02 4.46
N ASP A 105 10.87 -6.31 5.54
CA ASP A 105 9.40 -6.12 5.58
C ASP A 105 9.02 -4.66 5.34
N ILE A 106 9.70 -3.71 5.98
CA ILE A 106 9.49 -2.27 5.76
C ILE A 106 9.73 -1.92 4.28
N ALA A 107 10.87 -2.30 3.71
CA ALA A 107 11.22 -1.99 2.32
C ALA A 107 10.21 -2.59 1.33
N LEU A 108 9.75 -3.82 1.57
CA LEU A 108 8.73 -4.46 0.74
C LEU A 108 7.39 -3.75 0.84
N ARG A 109 6.97 -3.34 2.05
CA ARG A 109 5.76 -2.53 2.24
C ARG A 109 5.86 -1.17 1.57
N MET A 110 7.01 -0.49 1.67
CA MET A 110 7.25 0.78 0.99
C MET A 110 7.06 0.63 -0.52
N TYR A 111 7.64 -0.43 -1.11
CA TYR A 111 7.45 -0.71 -2.53
C TYR A 111 5.99 -0.99 -2.90
N LEU A 112 5.30 -1.85 -2.13
CA LEU A 112 3.90 -2.16 -2.39
C LEU A 112 2.99 -0.94 -2.21
N CYS A 113 3.34 -0.01 -1.32
CA CYS A 113 2.61 1.23 -1.10
C CYS A 113 2.95 2.33 -2.13
N CYS A 114 4.10 2.25 -2.81
CA CYS A 114 4.55 3.29 -3.74
C CYS A 114 3.58 3.48 -4.93
N PRO A 115 2.93 2.41 -5.48
CA PRO A 115 1.94 2.67 -6.51
C PRO A 115 0.73 1.71 -6.55
N THR A 116 0.33 1.08 -5.44
CA THR A 116 -1.03 0.52 -5.28
C THR A 116 -2.14 1.60 -5.24
N SER A 117 -1.82 2.88 -5.46
CA SER A 117 -2.60 4.02 -4.97
C SER A 117 -3.39 4.83 -6.01
N ASN A 118 -3.32 4.57 -7.32
CA ASN A 118 -4.24 5.20 -8.27
C ASN A 118 -5.63 4.54 -8.26
N CYS A 119 -5.73 3.20 -8.15
CA CYS A 119 -7.03 2.54 -8.04
C CYS A 119 -7.74 2.80 -6.70
N SER A 120 -7.01 2.90 -5.59
CA SER A 120 -7.63 3.14 -4.27
C SER A 120 -8.17 4.56 -4.14
N ALA A 121 -7.45 5.55 -4.64
CA ALA A 121 -7.96 6.92 -4.74
C ALA A 121 -9.16 6.98 -5.67
N GLU A 122 -9.07 6.41 -6.89
CA GLU A 122 -10.19 6.38 -7.85
C GLU A 122 -11.41 5.63 -7.29
N ARG A 123 -11.21 4.51 -6.57
CA ARG A 123 -12.27 3.76 -5.87
C ARG A 123 -12.88 4.60 -4.74
N SER A 124 -12.06 5.31 -3.98
CA SER A 124 -12.52 6.21 -2.90
C SER A 124 -13.30 7.40 -3.46
N PHE A 125 -12.86 8.00 -4.57
CA PHE A 125 -13.60 9.05 -5.27
C PHE A 125 -14.90 8.52 -5.89
N SER A 126 -14.91 7.29 -6.40
CA SER A 126 -16.13 6.61 -6.88
C SER A 126 -17.12 6.37 -5.73
N ALA A 127 -16.64 5.93 -4.57
CA ALA A 127 -17.45 5.82 -3.35
C ALA A 127 -17.98 7.18 -2.88
N LEU A 128 -17.12 8.20 -2.87
CA LEU A 128 -17.48 9.56 -2.51
C LEU A 128 -18.56 10.13 -3.46
N LYS A 129 -18.49 9.83 -4.76
CA LYS A 129 -19.52 10.21 -5.75
C LYS A 129 -20.87 9.55 -5.46
N ARG A 130 -20.89 8.33 -4.91
CA ARG A 130 -22.14 7.67 -4.47
C ARG A 130 -22.68 8.28 -3.18
N VAL A 131 -21.81 8.63 -2.22
CA VAL A 131 -22.20 9.21 -0.93
C VAL A 131 -22.63 10.67 -1.05
N LYS A 132 -21.93 11.47 -1.86
CA LYS A 132 -22.20 12.88 -2.13
C LYS A 132 -23.00 13.03 -3.43
N SER A 133 -24.32 12.93 -3.31
CA SER A 133 -25.24 13.24 -4.41
C SER A 133 -25.70 14.70 -4.37
N TYR A 134 -26.22 15.20 -5.50
CA TYR A 134 -26.79 16.55 -5.61
C TYR A 134 -27.87 16.83 -4.55
N LEU A 135 -28.70 15.82 -4.24
CA LEU A 135 -29.74 15.88 -3.21
C LEU A 135 -29.18 15.98 -1.77
N ARG A 136 -27.91 15.65 -1.55
CA ARG A 136 -27.21 15.68 -0.25
C ARG A 136 -26.16 16.81 -0.19
N SER A 137 -26.38 17.91 -0.90
CA SER A 137 -25.42 19.02 -1.04
C SER A 137 -25.18 19.83 0.23
N ARG A 138 -26.09 19.82 1.22
CA ARG A 138 -25.99 20.58 2.48
C ARG A 138 -25.22 19.87 3.62
N MET A 139 -24.54 18.76 3.34
CA MET A 139 -23.82 17.99 4.34
C MET A 139 -22.47 18.63 4.72
N THR A 140 -22.12 18.59 6.01
CA THR A 140 -20.80 19.01 6.50
C THR A 140 -19.71 18.02 6.08
N ASN A 141 -18.47 18.51 5.94
CA ASN A 141 -17.33 17.67 5.56
C ASN A 141 -17.07 16.53 6.55
N ASP A 142 -17.27 16.76 7.86
CA ASP A 142 -17.12 15.72 8.89
C ASP A 142 -18.09 14.54 8.65
N ARG A 143 -19.38 14.85 8.43
CA ARG A 143 -20.37 13.81 8.13
C ARG A 143 -20.10 13.09 6.81
N LEU A 144 -19.64 13.83 5.78
CA LEU A 144 -19.27 13.26 4.49
C LEU A 144 -18.11 12.26 4.63
N ASN A 145 -17.06 12.64 5.36
CA ASN A 145 -15.89 11.79 5.58
C ASN A 145 -16.29 10.50 6.34
N ARG A 146 -17.10 10.62 7.39
CA ARG A 146 -17.61 9.45 8.14
C ARG A 146 -18.40 8.50 7.24
N LEU A 147 -19.32 9.02 6.42
CA LEU A 147 -20.11 8.18 5.51
C LEU A 147 -19.26 7.58 4.38
N ALA A 148 -18.25 8.30 3.89
CA ALA A 148 -17.32 7.78 2.90
C ALA A 148 -16.52 6.59 3.46
N ILE A 149 -16.01 6.69 4.69
CA ILE A 149 -15.30 5.60 5.37
C ILE A 149 -16.21 4.38 5.52
N LEU A 150 -17.44 4.55 6.02
CA LEU A 150 -18.41 3.44 6.14
C LEU A 150 -18.73 2.80 4.79
N SER A 151 -18.77 3.58 3.71
CA SER A 151 -19.02 3.05 2.36
C SER A 151 -17.80 2.35 1.74
N ILE A 152 -16.58 2.78 2.05
CA ILE A 152 -15.35 2.15 1.56
C ILE A 152 -15.13 0.82 2.31
N GLU A 153 -15.30 0.85 3.63
CA GLU A 153 -15.18 -0.29 4.53
C GLU A 153 -16.54 -0.98 4.76
N SER A 154 -17.34 -1.12 3.69
CA SER A 154 -18.71 -1.64 3.81
C SER A 154 -18.75 -3.07 4.34
N ALA A 155 -17.74 -3.90 4.01
CA ALA A 155 -17.61 -5.25 4.51
C ALA A 155 -17.46 -5.29 6.04
N LEU A 156 -16.62 -4.42 6.60
CA LEU A 156 -16.47 -4.28 8.05
C LEU A 156 -17.74 -3.71 8.68
N THR A 157 -18.35 -2.70 8.05
CA THR A 157 -19.58 -2.05 8.52
C THR A 157 -20.75 -3.03 8.61
N MET A 158 -20.90 -3.93 7.64
CA MET A 158 -21.95 -4.96 7.65
C MET A 158 -21.76 -5.99 8.74
N ASN A 159 -20.51 -6.23 9.18
CA ASN A 159 -20.19 -7.13 10.29
C ASN A 159 -20.37 -6.50 11.67
N MET A 160 -20.65 -5.20 11.77
CA MET A 160 -20.87 -4.53 13.06
C MET A 160 -22.27 -4.82 13.60
N ASN A 161 -22.38 -4.97 14.92
CA ASN A 161 -23.68 -5.11 15.59
C ASN A 161 -24.37 -3.74 15.73
N PHE A 162 -25.36 -3.47 14.88
CA PHE A 162 -26.10 -2.22 14.92
C PHE A 162 -26.90 -2.02 16.22
N TYR A 163 -27.33 -3.09 16.90
CA TYR A 163 -28.04 -2.97 18.17
C TYR A 163 -27.17 -2.34 19.26
N ASP A 164 -25.90 -2.76 19.34
CA ASP A 164 -24.96 -2.21 20.31
C ASP A 164 -24.66 -0.74 20.03
N ILE A 165 -24.53 -0.37 18.74
CA ILE A 165 -24.31 1.00 18.31
C ILE A 165 -25.52 1.88 18.67
N ILE A 166 -26.74 1.42 18.38
CA ILE A 166 -27.98 2.14 18.71
C ILE A 166 -28.10 2.35 20.21
N ASN A 167 -27.88 1.29 21.00
CA ASN A 167 -27.94 1.36 22.46
C ASN A 167 -26.88 2.32 23.03
N THR A 168 -25.67 2.31 22.48
CA THR A 168 -24.59 3.23 22.87
C THR A 168 -24.94 4.68 22.54
N PHE A 169 -25.47 4.93 21.34
CA PHE A 169 -25.92 6.26 20.93
C PHE A 169 -27.08 6.76 21.80
N ALA A 170 -28.05 5.90 22.12
CA ALA A 170 -29.17 6.24 22.99
C ALA A 170 -28.70 6.61 24.41
N LYS A 171 -27.77 5.83 24.98
CA LYS A 171 -27.16 6.14 26.28
C LYS A 171 -26.44 7.49 26.29
N GLN A 172 -25.70 7.83 25.23
CA GLN A 172 -24.97 9.10 25.13
C GLN A 172 -25.91 10.32 24.93
N ASN A 173 -27.03 10.14 24.23
CA ASN A 173 -28.00 11.20 23.94
C ASN A 173 -29.16 11.28 24.94
N SER A 174 -29.12 10.52 26.04
CA SER A 174 -30.10 10.51 27.13
C SER A 174 -30.20 11.85 27.93
N ARG A 175 -29.68 12.96 27.38
CA ARG A 175 -29.84 14.32 27.91
C ARG A 175 -31.13 15.03 27.50
N ARG A 176 -32.07 14.35 26.83
CA ARG A 176 -33.46 14.80 26.83
C ARG A 176 -34.16 14.20 28.04
N LYS A 177 -33.89 14.77 29.21
CA LYS A 177 -34.81 14.64 30.36
C LYS A 177 -36.13 15.29 29.93
N LEU A 178 -37.21 14.51 29.98
CA LEU A 178 -38.58 15.04 30.02
C LEU A 178 -38.72 15.98 31.23
#